data_AF-A0A496X3V6-F1
#
_entry.id   AF-A0A496X3V6-F1
#
_cell.length_a   1.000
_cell.length_b   1.000
_cell.length_c   1.000
_cell.angle_alpha   90.00
_cell.angle_beta   90.00
_cell.angle_gamma   90.00
#
_symmetry.space_group_name_H-M   'P 1'
#
loop_
_entity.id
_entity.type
_entity.pdbx_description
1 polymer ?
#
loop_
_entity_poly.entity_id
_entity_poly.type
_entity_poly.pdbx_seq_one_letter_code
_entity_poly.pdbx_strand_id
1 'polypeptide(L)'
;MAKPHDPDGQDKNTSIEEAIRSLERIISALEDSDIPLDSALSKFEEGIRLSRKAQEMLNKAEQRVIQLTAREDDAGDSVGPAAQELE
;
A
#
# COMPACT_ATOMS: atom_id res chain seq x y z
N MET A 1 -4.67 29.94 -15.08
CA MET A 1 -3.26 29.51 -14.99
C MET A 1 -3.24 28.13 -14.34
N ALA A 2 -3.36 27.07 -15.13
CA ALA A 2 -3.22 25.69 -14.67
C ALA A 2 -1.79 25.25 -15.03
N LYS A 3 -1.03 24.77 -14.03
CA LYS A 3 0.31 24.19 -14.28
C LYS A 3 0.18 22.90 -15.08
N PRO A 4 1.13 22.61 -15.99
CA PRO A 4 1.09 21.43 -16.83
C PRO A 4 1.33 20.19 -15.97
N HIS A 5 0.51 19.17 -16.23
CA HIS A 5 0.59 17.84 -15.64
C HIS A 5 1.74 17.08 -16.34
N ASP A 6 2.77 16.71 -15.58
CA ASP A 6 3.83 15.79 -16.03
C ASP A 6 3.21 14.41 -16.36
N PRO A 7 3.42 13.87 -17.59
CA PRO A 7 2.76 12.65 -18.05
C PRO A 7 3.54 11.35 -17.75
N ASP A 8 4.68 11.39 -17.05
CA ASP A 8 5.47 10.20 -16.71
C ASP A 8 5.36 9.86 -15.21
N GLY A 9 4.43 8.96 -14.84
CA GLY A 9 4.45 8.30 -13.51
C GLY A 9 3.12 8.12 -12.78
N GLN A 10 1.97 8.50 -13.36
CA GLN A 10 0.72 8.73 -12.62
C GLN A 10 -0.16 7.51 -12.34
N ASP A 11 0.15 6.30 -12.82
CA ASP A 11 -0.80 5.17 -12.71
C ASP A 11 -0.58 4.24 -11.52
N LYS A 12 0.63 4.20 -10.94
CA LYS A 12 0.95 3.28 -9.81
C LYS A 12 0.89 3.94 -8.44
N ASN A 13 1.31 5.21 -8.34
CA ASN A 13 1.28 5.94 -7.08
C ASN A 13 -0.18 6.21 -6.62
N THR A 14 -1.06 6.44 -7.59
CA THR A 14 -2.49 6.65 -7.37
C THR A 14 -3.15 5.48 -6.65
N SER A 15 -2.74 4.23 -6.92
CA SER A 15 -3.43 3.06 -6.34
C SER A 15 -3.11 2.79 -4.85
N ILE A 16 -1.92 3.13 -4.32
CA ILE A 16 -1.61 2.91 -2.90
C ILE A 16 -2.20 4.03 -2.06
N GLU A 17 -2.06 5.27 -2.52
CA GLU A 17 -2.65 6.41 -1.84
C GLU A 17 -4.19 6.32 -1.84
N GLU A 18 -4.81 5.80 -2.90
CA GLU A 18 -6.24 5.50 -2.92
C GLU A 18 -6.63 4.41 -1.94
N ALA A 19 -5.81 3.37 -1.77
CA ALA A 19 -6.06 2.32 -0.79
C ALA A 19 -6.01 2.89 0.64
N ILE A 20 -5.03 3.74 0.93
CA ILE A 20 -4.91 4.44 2.21
C ILE A 20 -6.11 5.35 2.45
N ARG A 21 -6.46 6.21 1.48
CA ARG A 21 -7.65 7.08 1.57
C ARG A 21 -8.95 6.29 1.78
N SER A 22 -9.04 5.09 1.19
CA SER A 22 -10.22 4.23 1.36
C SER A 22 -10.27 3.59 2.75
N LEU A 23 -9.12 3.18 3.29
CA LEU A 23 -9.01 2.68 4.67
C LEU A 23 -9.37 3.77 5.69
N GLU A 24 -8.89 5.01 5.50
CA GLU A 24 -9.25 6.15 6.37
C GLU A 24 -10.76 6.39 6.42
N ARG A 25 -11.45 6.31 5.26
CA ARG A 25 -12.91 6.43 5.20
C ARG A 25 -13.62 5.29 5.91
N ILE A 26 -13.10 4.07 5.81
CA ILE A 26 -13.66 2.91 6.50
C ILE A 26 -13.50 3.07 8.01
N ILE A 27 -12.32 3.48 8.48
CA ILE A 27 -12.07 3.75 9.91
C ILE A 27 -13.04 4.81 10.42
N SER A 28 -13.15 5.94 9.71
CA SER A 28 -14.08 7.02 10.08
C SER A 28 -15.54 6.55 10.13
N ALA A 29 -15.96 5.64 9.24
CA ALA A 29 -17.29 5.06 9.27
C ALA A 29 -17.49 4.08 10.44
N LEU A 30 -16.45 3.34 10.83
CA LEU A 30 -16.49 2.40 11.97
C LEU A 30 -16.44 3.11 13.33
N GLU A 31 -15.99 4.36 13.38
CA GLU A 31 -16.01 5.20 14.58
C GLU A 31 -17.41 5.77 14.88
N ASP A 32 -18.33 5.72 13.92
CA ASP A 32 -19.72 6.11 14.13
C ASP A 32 -20.40 5.15 15.13
N SER A 33 -20.93 5.69 16.20
CA SER A 33 -21.57 4.91 17.27
C SER A 33 -22.96 4.37 16.88
N ASP A 34 -23.57 4.93 15.83
CA ASP A 34 -24.90 4.55 15.34
C ASP A 34 -24.84 3.58 14.14
N ILE A 35 -23.65 3.11 13.76
CA ILE A 35 -23.50 2.16 12.65
C ILE A 35 -24.21 0.82 12.96
N PRO A 36 -25.10 0.33 12.07
CA PRO A 36 -25.69 -0.99 12.24
C PRO A 36 -24.64 -2.10 12.18
N LEU A 37 -24.79 -3.15 13.00
CA LEU A 37 -23.83 -4.26 13.09
C LEU A 37 -23.46 -4.86 11.72
N ASP A 38 -24.46 -5.15 10.88
CA ASP A 38 -24.21 -5.71 9.54
C ASP A 38 -23.39 -4.77 8.65
N SER A 39 -23.60 -3.45 8.79
CA SER A 39 -22.81 -2.44 8.07
C SER A 39 -21.39 -2.36 8.60
N ALA A 40 -21.20 -2.44 9.91
CA ALA A 40 -19.88 -2.48 10.53
C ALA A 40 -19.08 -3.71 10.09
N LEU A 41 -19.72 -4.90 10.06
CA LEU A 41 -19.09 -6.12 9.57
C LEU A 41 -18.68 -6.00 8.11
N SER A 42 -19.56 -5.49 7.24
CA SER A 42 -19.25 -5.27 5.83
C SER A 42 -18.08 -4.29 5.64
N LYS A 43 -18.06 -3.19 6.39
CA LYS A 43 -16.96 -2.21 6.38
C LYS A 43 -15.64 -2.81 6.87
N PHE A 44 -15.69 -3.62 7.92
CA PHE A 44 -14.54 -4.32 8.44
C PHE A 44 -13.94 -5.30 7.42
N GLU A 45 -14.78 -6.12 6.77
CA GLU A 45 -14.35 -7.03 5.70
C GLU A 45 -13.71 -6.27 4.52
N GLU A 46 -14.32 -5.15 4.12
CA GLU A 46 -13.77 -4.26 3.10
C GLU A 46 -12.38 -3.74 3.50
N GLY A 47 -12.23 -3.30 4.76
CA GLY A 47 -10.96 -2.83 5.31
C GLY A 47 -9.87 -3.90 5.30
N ILE A 48 -10.19 -5.13 5.71
CA ILE A 48 -9.24 -6.26 5.68
C ILE A 48 -8.78 -6.54 4.25
N ARG A 49 -9.71 -6.54 3.27
CA ARG A 49 -9.38 -6.76 1.86
C ARG A 49 -8.47 -5.67 1.31
N LEU A 50 -8.75 -4.40 1.62
CA LEU A 50 -7.93 -3.26 1.20
C LEU A 50 -6.53 -3.30 1.82
N SER A 51 -6.44 -3.62 3.12
CA SER A 51 -5.17 -3.76 3.83
C SER A 51 -4.28 -4.83 3.20
N ARG A 52 -4.83 -6.02 2.91
CA ARG A 52 -4.11 -7.09 2.20
C ARG A 52 -3.61 -6.64 0.83
N LYS A 53 -4.45 -5.96 0.05
CA LYS A 53 -4.08 -5.44 -1.26
C LYS A 53 -2.94 -4.42 -1.17
N ALA A 54 -3.00 -3.50 -0.21
CA ALA A 54 -1.94 -2.51 0.01
C ALA A 54 -0.62 -3.18 0.37
N GLN A 55 -0.63 -4.20 1.25
CA GLN A 55 0.55 -4.98 1.59
C GLN A 55 1.16 -5.69 0.36
N GLU A 56 0.34 -6.31 -0.48
CA GLU A 56 0.82 -6.95 -1.72
C GLU A 56 1.48 -5.95 -2.67
N MET A 57 0.95 -4.73 -2.76
CA MET A 57 1.54 -3.68 -3.58
C MET A 57 2.89 -3.22 -3.04
N LEU A 58 3.00 -3.04 -1.72
CA LEU A 58 4.25 -2.71 -1.05
C LEU A 58 5.30 -3.79 -1.27
N ASN A 59 4.95 -5.06 -1.07
CA ASN A 59 5.85 -6.18 -1.29
C ASN A 59 6.37 -6.23 -2.75
N LYS A 60 5.50 -5.97 -3.73
CA LYS A 60 5.90 -5.90 -5.14
C LYS A 60 6.83 -4.72 -5.41
N ALA A 61 6.60 -3.58 -4.79
CA ALA A 61 7.46 -2.41 -4.92
C ALA A 61 8.84 -2.70 -4.30
N GLU A 62 8.89 -3.29 -3.11
CA GLU A 62 10.13 -3.70 -2.45
C GLU A 62 10.92 -4.71 -3.29
N GLN A 63 10.27 -5.76 -3.79
CA GLN A 63 10.90 -6.72 -4.70
C GLN A 63 11.45 -6.05 -5.96
N ARG A 64 10.76 -5.03 -6.47
CA ARG A 64 11.24 -4.28 -7.64
C ARG A 64 12.48 -3.46 -7.30
N VAL A 65 12.54 -2.83 -6.13
CA VAL A 65 13.73 -2.13 -5.65
C VAL A 65 14.91 -3.09 -5.53
N ILE A 66 14.72 -4.24 -4.85
CA ILE A 66 15.77 -5.27 -4.70
C ILE A 66 16.30 -5.72 -6.06
N GLN A 67 15.43 -5.97 -7.04
CA GLN A 67 15.87 -6.37 -8.38
C GLN A 67 16.64 -5.29 -9.13
N LEU A 68 16.34 -4.01 -8.88
CA LEU A 68 17.04 -2.90 -9.50
C LEU A 68 18.42 -2.70 -8.87
N THR A 69 18.50 -2.72 -7.54
CA THR A 69 19.78 -2.57 -6.82
C THR A 69 20.68 -3.80 -6.99
N ALA A 70 20.14 -5.02 -6.98
CA ALA A 70 20.93 -6.23 -7.22
C ALA A 70 21.51 -6.32 -8.65
N ARG A 71 20.98 -5.55 -9.61
CA ARG A 71 21.56 -5.41 -10.96
C ARG A 71 22.70 -4.40 -11.01
N GLU A 72 22.78 -3.51 -10.03
CA GLU A 72 23.88 -2.54 -9.85
C GLU A 72 25.02 -3.16 -9.01
N ASP A 73 24.72 -4.17 -8.18
CA ASP A 73 25.66 -4.87 -7.28
C ASP A 73 26.56 -5.96 -7.92
N ASP A 74 26.68 -6.02 -9.27
CA ASP A 74 27.91 -6.57 -9.88
C ASP A 74 29.12 -5.62 -9.63
N ALA A 75 28.87 -4.45 -9.01
CA ALA A 75 29.84 -3.60 -8.35
C ALA A 75 29.51 -3.40 -6.84
N GLY A 76 29.20 -4.50 -6.14
CA GLY A 76 29.25 -4.71 -4.69
C GLY A 76 28.91 -3.57 -3.71
N ASP A 77 27.81 -3.69 -2.98
CA ASP A 77 27.85 -3.89 -1.52
C ASP A 77 26.54 -4.53 -1.02
N SER A 78 26.65 -5.44 -0.06
CA SER A 78 25.59 -6.33 0.40
C SER A 78 24.46 -5.63 1.15
N VAL A 79 23.23 -5.63 0.59
CA VAL A 79 21.99 -5.45 1.38
C VAL A 79 21.32 -6.81 1.55
N GLY A 80 21.61 -7.47 2.66
CA GLY A 80 20.95 -8.72 3.07
C GLY A 80 19.48 -8.50 3.48
N PRO A 81 18.64 -9.55 3.44
CA PRO A 81 17.21 -9.42 3.64
C PRO A 81 16.88 -9.22 5.13
N ALA A 82 16.29 -8.07 5.47
CA ALA A 82 15.81 -7.75 6.82
C ALA A 82 14.44 -8.40 7.14
N ALA A 83 14.26 -9.70 6.86
CA ALA A 83 12.98 -10.37 7.07
C ALA A 83 13.09 -11.82 7.58
N GLN A 84 13.96 -12.06 8.55
CA GLN A 84 13.89 -13.24 9.41
C GLN A 84 14.19 -12.84 10.86
N GLU A 85 13.18 -12.39 11.59
CA GLU A 85 13.10 -12.51 13.05
C GLU A 85 11.70 -12.08 13.50
N LEU A 86 10.81 -13.05 13.68
CA LEU A 86 9.79 -13.05 14.72
C LEU A 86 9.47 -14.52 15.02
N GLU A 87 10.10 -15.04 16.07
CA GLU A 87 9.70 -16.24 16.82
C GLU A 87 8.48 -15.92 17.70
#